data_AF-A0A3G6T6R2-F1
#
_entry.id   AF-A0A3G6T6R2-F1
#
_cell.length_a   1.000
_cell.length_b   1.000
_cell.length_c   1.000
_cell.angle_alpha   90.00
_cell.angle_beta   90.00
_cell.angle_gamma   90.00
#
_symmetry.space_group_name_H-M   'P 1'
#
loop_
_entity.id
_entity.type
_entity.pdbx_description
1 polymer ?
#
loop_
_entity_poly.entity_id
_entity_poly.type
_entity_poly.pdbx_seq_one_letter_code
_entity_poly.pdbx_strand_id
1 'polypeptide(L)'
;MHRLFILFFTFLAIRILATGQEPDKIIINNKEYNLLNNPLEKYFTEHPELHPIYGSENTTKKNGKEKVVFIGSTSNYRGYIATFKIESNILSVVDIRIMNVNSKEHEYISVFKKIFDNRKVVLNYSGILVIPTGKMLEAASFGYSSLHEKYRLISIQQDNVVKEKEIDKDDFIRFKVRQFIDFKKTEEYKTEVKNYYRNWSMDKEWDLSRKNTRRMSKKEIIELKKQYECPPNEDYIDNYLFVVSNLDFIMTDY
;
A
#
# COMPACT_ATOMS: atom_id res chain seq x y z
N MET A 1 32.25 -28.09 -14.65
CA MET A 1 31.43 -27.64 -15.80
C MET A 1 30.26 -26.83 -15.26
N HIS A 2 30.40 -25.51 -15.23
CA HIS A 2 29.32 -24.60 -14.81
C HIS A 2 28.29 -24.50 -15.92
N ARG A 3 27.05 -24.93 -15.67
CA ARG A 3 25.90 -24.63 -16.54
C ARG A 3 25.32 -23.30 -16.09
N LEU A 4 25.56 -22.26 -16.88
CA LEU A 4 24.93 -20.95 -16.76
C LEU A 4 23.47 -21.09 -17.19
N PHE A 5 22.54 -21.19 -16.24
CA PHE A 5 21.10 -21.08 -16.53
C PHE A 5 20.77 -19.59 -16.65
N ILE A 6 20.73 -19.08 -17.87
CA ILE A 6 20.18 -17.75 -18.16
C ILE A 6 18.66 -17.89 -18.05
N LEU A 7 18.10 -17.43 -16.94
CA LEU A 7 16.66 -17.30 -16.75
C LEU A 7 16.17 -16.14 -17.63
N PHE A 8 15.65 -16.45 -18.81
CA PHE A 8 15.03 -15.46 -19.69
C PHE A 8 13.68 -15.06 -19.07
N PHE A 9 13.68 -14.01 -18.25
CA PHE A 9 12.46 -13.35 -17.79
C PHE A 9 11.83 -12.65 -19.01
N THR A 10 11.01 -13.37 -19.78
CA THR A 10 10.07 -12.72 -20.69
C THR A 10 8.94 -12.14 -19.85
N PHE A 11 9.17 -10.98 -19.23
CA PHE A 11 8.10 -10.06 -18.93
C PHE A 11 7.57 -9.58 -20.28
N LEU A 12 6.60 -10.31 -20.83
CA LEU A 12 5.70 -9.70 -21.79
C LEU A 12 5.04 -8.57 -21.00
N ALA A 13 5.48 -7.34 -21.24
CA ALA A 13 4.99 -6.13 -20.59
C ALA A 13 3.54 -5.92 -21.01
N ILE A 14 2.63 -6.66 -20.38
CA ILE A 14 1.24 -6.26 -20.27
C ILE A 14 1.34 -4.93 -19.53
N ARG A 15 1.17 -3.82 -20.25
CA ARG A 15 0.89 -2.52 -19.63
C ARG A 15 -0.45 -2.69 -18.95
N ILE A 16 -0.46 -3.26 -17.76
CA ILE A 16 -1.63 -3.29 -16.90
C ILE A 16 -1.92 -1.81 -16.66
N LEU A 17 -2.96 -1.28 -17.32
CA LEU A 17 -3.50 0.05 -17.07
C LEU A 17 -4.19 0.03 -15.70
N ALA A 18 -3.44 -0.22 -14.63
CA ALA A 18 -3.90 0.05 -13.29
C ALA A 18 -3.55 1.50 -12.94
N THR A 19 -4.43 2.14 -12.19
CA THR A 19 -4.24 3.53 -11.79
C THR A 19 -3.54 3.53 -10.45
N GLY A 20 -2.42 4.25 -10.34
CA GLY A 20 -1.72 4.40 -9.06
C GLY A 20 -2.63 5.00 -7.99
N GLN A 21 -2.32 4.71 -6.74
CA GLN A 21 -3.04 5.27 -5.59
C GLN A 21 -2.75 6.78 -5.47
N GLU A 22 -3.79 7.55 -5.25
CA GLU A 22 -3.71 8.98 -4.97
C GLU A 22 -2.96 9.17 -3.64
N PRO A 23 -1.85 9.92 -3.63
CA PRO A 23 -1.01 10.07 -2.46
C PRO A 23 -1.66 10.95 -1.40
N ASP A 24 -1.33 10.64 -0.15
CA ASP A 24 -1.46 11.62 0.93
C ASP A 24 -0.64 12.87 0.62
N LYS A 25 -0.92 13.94 1.35
CA LYS A 25 -0.20 15.20 1.26
C LYS A 25 0.60 15.43 2.53
N ILE A 26 1.73 16.10 2.41
CA ILE A 26 2.53 16.54 3.56
C ILE A 26 3.02 17.96 3.36
N ILE A 27 2.84 18.80 4.38
CA ILE A 27 3.27 20.19 4.40
C ILE A 27 4.55 20.30 5.23
N ILE A 28 5.63 20.78 4.61
CA ILE A 28 6.91 21.03 5.27
C ILE A 28 7.41 22.41 4.83
N ASN A 29 7.74 23.27 5.79
CA ASN A 29 8.16 24.66 5.53
C ASN A 29 7.17 25.42 4.61
N ASN A 30 5.87 25.28 4.90
CA ASN A 30 4.76 25.86 4.13
C ASN A 30 4.66 25.44 2.66
N LYS A 31 5.37 24.39 2.26
CA LYS A 31 5.23 23.78 0.93
C LYS A 31 4.57 22.41 1.05
N GLU A 32 3.57 22.17 0.22
CA GLU A 32 2.89 20.88 0.10
C GLU A 32 3.65 19.95 -0.84
N TYR A 33 3.71 18.67 -0.47
CA TYR A 33 4.27 17.57 -1.25
C TYR A 33 3.32 16.38 -1.25
N ASN A 34 3.48 15.49 -2.22
CA ASN A 34 2.91 14.15 -2.15
C ASN A 34 3.64 13.30 -1.10
N LEU A 35 2.93 12.37 -0.50
CA LEU A 35 3.44 11.40 0.47
C LEU A 35 3.11 9.99 -0.07
N LEU A 36 4.16 9.20 -0.35
CA LEU A 36 4.05 7.88 -1.00
C LEU A 36 3.93 6.73 0.01
N ASN A 37 3.41 7.03 1.19
CA ASN A 37 3.15 6.07 2.25
C ASN A 37 1.93 6.53 3.07
N ASN A 38 1.39 5.65 3.92
CA ASN A 38 0.09 5.89 4.58
C ASN A 38 0.21 5.85 6.13
N PRO A 39 0.69 6.93 6.79
CA PRO A 39 0.93 6.93 8.24
C PRO A 39 -0.30 6.63 9.12
N LEU A 40 -1.51 6.89 8.61
CA LEU A 40 -2.76 6.70 9.36
C LEU A 40 -3.29 5.27 9.38
N GLU A 41 -2.78 4.36 8.54
CA GLU A 41 -3.33 3.00 8.44
C GLU A 41 -3.22 2.22 9.76
N LYS A 42 -2.08 2.36 10.44
CA LYS A 42 -1.90 1.77 11.77
C LYS A 42 -2.86 2.38 12.79
N TYR A 43 -2.99 3.71 12.79
CA TYR A 43 -3.90 4.41 13.69
C TYR A 43 -5.34 3.94 13.51
N PHE A 44 -5.82 3.79 12.27
CA PHE A 44 -7.18 3.29 12.02
C PHE A 44 -7.35 1.78 12.26
N THR A 45 -6.27 1.00 12.23
CA THR A 45 -6.32 -0.40 12.68
C THR A 45 -6.56 -0.47 14.18
N GLU A 46 -5.95 0.44 14.95
CA GLU A 46 -6.10 0.53 16.41
C GLU A 46 -7.40 1.26 16.82
N HIS A 47 -7.90 2.16 15.97
CA HIS A 47 -9.11 2.97 16.16
C HIS A 47 -10.08 2.87 14.98
N PRO A 48 -10.64 1.67 14.70
CA PRO A 48 -11.47 1.42 13.52
C PRO A 48 -12.74 2.28 13.46
N GLU A 49 -13.30 2.69 14.60
CA GLU A 49 -14.44 3.60 14.72
C GLU A 49 -14.16 5.00 14.18
N LEU A 50 -12.88 5.39 14.09
CA LEU A 50 -12.46 6.67 13.54
C LEU A 50 -12.11 6.59 12.06
N HIS A 51 -12.17 5.41 11.44
CA HIS A 51 -11.84 5.26 10.04
C HIS A 51 -12.80 6.10 9.16
N PRO A 52 -12.31 6.97 8.25
CA PRO A 52 -13.13 7.91 7.49
C PRO A 52 -14.22 7.22 6.67
N ILE A 53 -13.91 6.05 6.11
CA ILE A 53 -14.84 5.25 5.31
C ILE A 53 -15.68 4.27 6.13
N TYR A 54 -15.05 3.49 7.02
CA TYR A 54 -15.69 2.36 7.69
C TYR A 54 -16.17 2.64 9.12
N GLY A 55 -15.55 3.61 9.80
CA GLY A 55 -15.84 3.95 11.19
C GLY A 55 -16.92 5.02 11.34
N SER A 56 -17.00 5.96 10.40
CA SER A 56 -18.07 6.94 10.39
C SER A 56 -19.36 6.35 9.81
N GLU A 57 -20.53 6.81 10.29
CA GLU A 57 -21.87 6.47 9.80
C GLU A 57 -22.14 6.89 8.33
N ASN A 58 -21.18 6.70 7.41
CA ASN A 58 -21.35 6.90 5.97
C ASN A 58 -22.17 5.74 5.34
N THR A 59 -23.09 5.17 6.10
CA THR A 59 -24.19 4.35 5.63
C THR A 59 -25.30 5.27 5.14
N THR A 60 -25.60 5.25 3.84
CA THR A 60 -26.85 5.85 3.37
C THR A 60 -27.98 4.85 3.57
N LYS A 61 -29.11 5.31 4.10
CA LYS A 61 -30.36 4.55 4.09
C LYS A 61 -31.01 4.73 2.73
N LYS A 62 -30.95 3.70 1.87
CA LYS A 62 -31.74 3.65 0.63
C LYS A 62 -32.81 2.59 0.80
N ASN A 63 -34.08 2.98 0.74
CA ASN A 63 -35.25 2.10 0.92
C ASN A 63 -35.25 1.34 2.26
N GLY A 64 -34.89 2.00 3.36
CA GLY A 64 -34.89 1.39 4.70
C GLY A 64 -33.79 0.36 4.95
N LYS A 65 -32.85 0.16 4.01
CA LYS A 65 -31.66 -0.68 4.18
C LYS A 65 -30.44 0.21 4.32
N GLU A 66 -29.66 -0.01 5.38
CA GLU A 66 -28.33 0.58 5.52
C GLU A 66 -27.43 0.00 4.42
N LYS A 67 -26.87 0.89 3.59
CA LYS A 67 -25.88 0.54 2.60
C LYS A 67 -24.63 1.35 2.88
N VAL A 68 -23.53 0.67 3.17
CA VAL A 68 -22.20 1.27 3.12
C VAL A 68 -21.98 1.74 1.69
N VAL A 69 -21.86 3.04 1.50
CA VAL A 69 -21.47 3.58 0.19
C VAL A 69 -19.97 3.37 0.09
N PHE A 70 -19.51 2.62 -0.91
CA PHE A 70 -18.10 2.62 -1.23
C PHE A 70 -17.74 4.02 -1.74
N ILE A 71 -16.99 4.78 -0.94
CA ILE A 71 -16.49 6.10 -1.28
C ILE A 71 -15.04 5.91 -1.73
N GLY A 72 -14.83 5.68 -3.02
CA GLY A 72 -13.50 5.47 -3.59
C GLY A 72 -13.53 5.47 -5.12
N SER A 73 -12.36 5.55 -5.73
CA SER A 73 -12.17 5.44 -7.18
C SER A 73 -11.10 4.39 -7.50
N THR A 74 -10.90 4.06 -8.78
CA THR A 74 -9.78 3.20 -9.18
C THR A 74 -8.41 3.83 -8.90
N SER A 75 -8.35 5.16 -8.81
CA SER A 75 -7.15 5.92 -8.43
C SER A 75 -7.05 6.20 -6.92
N ASN A 76 -8.09 5.92 -6.13
CA ASN A 76 -8.10 6.10 -4.69
C ASN A 76 -8.94 5.01 -4.04
N TYR A 77 -8.37 3.80 -3.97
CA TYR A 77 -9.06 2.64 -3.41
C TYR A 77 -9.19 2.73 -1.89
N ARG A 78 -8.29 3.48 -1.23
CA ARG A 78 -8.34 3.76 0.21
C ARG A 78 -9.52 4.68 0.59
N GLY A 79 -10.02 5.47 -0.36
CA GLY A 79 -11.23 6.27 -0.22
C GLY A 79 -11.07 7.61 0.48
N TYR A 80 -9.88 7.89 1.03
CA TYR A 80 -9.55 9.17 1.65
C TYR A 80 -8.16 9.66 1.23
N ILE A 81 -7.93 10.96 1.43
CA ILE A 81 -6.63 11.63 1.29
C ILE A 81 -6.39 12.39 2.58
N ALA A 82 -5.36 12.03 3.33
CA ALA A 82 -4.92 12.74 4.51
C ALA A 82 -3.87 13.79 4.15
N THR A 83 -3.88 14.89 4.89
CA THR A 83 -2.85 15.91 4.84
C THR A 83 -2.13 15.93 6.18
N PHE A 84 -0.82 15.74 6.14
CA PHE A 84 0.08 15.84 7.28
C PHE A 84 0.83 17.16 7.26
N LYS A 85 1.39 17.55 8.41
CA LYS A 85 2.29 18.68 8.56
C LYS A 85 3.45 18.29 9.46
N ILE A 86 4.66 18.67 9.08
CA ILE A 86 5.81 18.67 9.99
C ILE A 86 6.07 20.11 10.41
N GLU A 87 5.93 20.37 11.70
CA GLU A 87 6.21 21.67 12.31
C GLU A 87 6.91 21.45 13.66
N SER A 88 7.99 22.18 13.90
CA SER A 88 8.81 22.01 15.11
C SER A 88 9.23 20.54 15.34
N ASN A 89 9.63 19.85 14.26
CA ASN A 89 10.01 18.43 14.24
C ASN A 89 8.92 17.44 14.67
N ILE A 90 7.65 17.84 14.69
CA ILE A 90 6.53 16.96 15.03
C ILE A 90 5.67 16.74 13.80
N LEU A 91 5.42 15.47 13.47
CA LEU A 91 4.43 15.04 12.50
C LEU A 91 3.03 15.16 13.11
N SER A 92 2.12 15.81 12.41
CA SER A 92 0.70 15.84 12.78
C SER A 92 -0.19 15.65 11.54
N VAL A 93 -1.35 15.04 11.73
CA VAL A 93 -2.43 15.09 10.72
C VAL A 93 -3.19 16.40 10.90
N VAL A 94 -3.43 17.11 9.81
CA VAL A 94 -4.12 18.41 9.81
C VAL A 94 -5.41 18.41 9.01
N ASP A 95 -5.60 17.45 8.10
CA ASP A 95 -6.86 17.26 7.40
C ASP A 95 -7.02 15.81 6.94
N ILE A 96 -8.27 15.39 6.73
CA ILE A 96 -8.64 14.16 6.03
C ILE A 96 -9.80 14.51 5.12
N ARG A 97 -9.67 14.21 3.83
CA ARG A 97 -10.69 14.45 2.82
C ARG A 97 -11.20 13.16 2.22
N ILE A 98 -12.50 13.11 1.95
CA ILE A 98 -13.16 12.03 1.23
C ILE A 98 -13.91 12.59 0.02
N MET A 99 -14.19 11.75 -0.96
CA MET A 99 -15.03 12.14 -2.11
C MET A 99 -16.47 12.40 -1.66
N ASN A 100 -17.02 13.55 -2.04
CA ASN A 100 -18.40 13.91 -1.77
C ASN A 100 -19.33 13.17 -2.76
N VAL A 101 -19.99 12.12 -2.27
CA VAL A 101 -20.92 11.30 -3.06
C VAL A 101 -22.16 12.05 -3.56
N ASN A 102 -22.46 13.22 -2.97
CA ASN A 102 -23.57 14.07 -3.40
C ASN A 102 -23.14 15.13 -4.41
N SER A 103 -21.84 15.30 -4.65
CA SER A 103 -21.32 16.25 -5.65
C SER A 103 -21.33 15.61 -7.03
N LYS A 104 -21.80 16.35 -8.04
CA LYS A 104 -21.72 15.94 -9.45
C LYS A 104 -20.30 16.01 -10.00
N GLU A 105 -19.43 16.77 -9.35
CA GLU A 105 -18.07 17.08 -9.80
C GLU A 105 -17.00 16.26 -9.06
N HIS A 106 -17.38 15.26 -8.27
CA HIS A 106 -16.46 14.40 -7.51
C HIS A 106 -15.51 15.20 -6.58
N GLU A 107 -16.00 16.31 -6.04
CA GLU A 107 -15.23 17.15 -5.13
C GLU A 107 -14.87 16.41 -3.84
N TYR A 108 -13.70 16.73 -3.28
CA TYR A 108 -13.26 16.24 -1.99
C TYR A 108 -13.68 17.19 -0.87
N ILE A 109 -14.28 16.64 0.19
CA ILE A 109 -14.69 17.39 1.39
C ILE A 109 -13.88 16.97 2.60
N SER A 110 -13.52 17.93 3.45
CA SER A 110 -12.87 17.64 4.74
C SER A 110 -13.86 16.95 5.69
N VAL A 111 -13.39 15.88 6.32
CA VAL A 111 -14.07 15.15 7.39
C VAL A 111 -13.27 15.16 8.69
N PHE A 112 -12.16 15.91 8.74
CA PHE A 112 -11.29 15.98 9.92
C PHE A 112 -12.07 16.38 11.18
N LYS A 113 -12.89 17.43 11.10
CA LYS A 113 -13.75 17.86 12.21
C LYS A 113 -14.75 16.79 12.63
N LYS A 114 -15.35 16.07 11.67
CA LYS A 114 -16.32 14.99 11.97
C LYS A 114 -15.66 13.83 12.73
N ILE A 115 -14.42 13.50 12.37
CA ILE A 115 -13.70 12.34 12.92
C ILE A 115 -13.04 12.70 14.26
N PHE A 116 -12.35 13.84 14.34
CA PHE A 116 -11.50 14.18 15.47
C PHE A 116 -12.02 15.32 16.34
N ASP A 117 -13.14 15.95 15.98
CA ASP A 117 -13.70 17.13 16.67
C ASP A 117 -12.67 18.26 16.81
N ASN A 118 -11.86 18.47 15.77
CA ASN A 118 -10.74 19.42 15.74
C ASN A 118 -9.69 19.22 16.85
N ARG A 119 -9.67 18.07 17.52
CA ARG A 119 -8.66 17.75 18.53
C ARG A 119 -7.34 17.40 17.84
N LYS A 120 -6.23 17.73 18.52
CA LYS A 120 -4.92 17.25 18.11
C LYS A 120 -4.90 15.73 18.22
N VAL A 121 -4.52 15.07 17.14
CA VAL A 121 -4.38 13.61 17.08
C VAL A 121 -2.94 13.25 17.38
N VAL A 122 -2.73 12.34 18.31
CA VAL A 122 -1.43 11.69 18.55
C VAL A 122 -1.44 10.40 17.74
N LEU A 123 -0.58 10.32 16.72
CA LEU A 123 -0.54 9.16 15.84
C LEU A 123 0.31 8.03 16.43
N ASN A 124 1.28 8.38 17.28
CA ASN A 124 2.32 7.48 17.77
C ASN A 124 3.04 6.74 16.61
N TYR A 125 3.21 7.45 15.49
CA TYR A 125 3.79 6.92 14.26
C TYR A 125 5.30 6.74 14.44
N SER A 126 5.80 5.57 14.04
CA SER A 126 7.23 5.30 13.90
C SER A 126 7.45 4.57 12.59
N GLY A 127 8.26 5.17 11.71
CA GLY A 127 8.41 4.73 10.32
C GLY A 127 9.20 5.73 9.49
N ILE A 128 9.26 5.50 8.18
CA ILE A 128 9.99 6.37 7.25
C ILE A 128 9.00 6.97 6.24
N LEU A 129 8.85 8.28 6.26
CA LEU A 129 8.08 9.02 5.27
C LEU A 129 8.85 9.09 3.95
N VAL A 130 8.14 8.84 2.85
CA VAL A 130 8.72 8.86 1.49
C VAL A 130 8.08 9.98 0.68
N ILE A 131 8.85 11.01 0.39
CA ILE A 131 8.38 12.23 -0.28
C ILE A 131 9.10 12.36 -1.62
N PRO A 132 8.41 12.29 -2.78
CA PRO A 132 9.03 12.50 -4.07
C PRO A 132 9.25 14.01 -4.24
N THR A 133 10.51 14.42 -4.46
CA THR A 133 10.89 15.83 -4.63
C THR A 133 11.36 16.15 -6.05
N GLY A 134 11.75 15.13 -6.82
CA GLY A 134 12.16 15.24 -8.21
C GLY A 134 11.03 14.99 -9.22
N LYS A 135 11.33 15.10 -10.51
CA LYS A 135 10.37 14.79 -11.57
C LYS A 135 10.05 13.29 -11.59
N MET A 136 8.81 12.96 -11.97
CA MET A 136 8.43 11.57 -12.24
C MET A 136 9.12 11.11 -13.52
N LEU A 137 9.81 9.97 -13.44
CA LEU A 137 10.54 9.33 -14.54
C LEU A 137 9.72 8.22 -15.19
N GLU A 138 9.04 7.42 -14.37
CA GLU A 138 8.24 6.29 -14.82
C GLU A 138 6.96 6.20 -14.01
N ALA A 139 5.83 6.14 -14.71
CA ALA A 139 4.54 5.92 -14.10
C ALA A 139 4.35 4.42 -13.88
N ALA A 140 4.03 4.04 -12.65
CA ALA A 140 3.62 2.68 -12.34
C ALA A 140 2.13 2.64 -12.06
N SER A 141 1.56 1.48 -12.34
CA SER A 141 0.12 1.24 -12.25
C SER A 141 -0.31 0.62 -10.92
N PHE A 142 0.63 0.27 -10.04
CA PHE A 142 0.36 -0.43 -8.80
C PHE A 142 0.80 0.39 -7.58
N GLY A 143 -0.13 0.69 -6.67
CA GLY A 143 0.13 1.44 -5.44
C GLY A 143 0.83 2.78 -5.70
N TYR A 144 1.92 3.04 -4.98
CA TYR A 144 2.77 4.23 -5.12
C TYR A 144 4.06 3.98 -5.93
N SER A 145 4.07 2.98 -6.81
CA SER A 145 5.31 2.45 -7.42
C SER A 145 5.95 3.36 -8.49
N SER A 146 5.47 4.59 -8.68
CA SER A 146 6.03 5.52 -9.66
C SER A 146 7.45 5.97 -9.27
N LEU A 147 8.36 5.94 -10.24
CA LEU A 147 9.76 6.31 -10.04
C LEU A 147 9.97 7.80 -10.26
N HIS A 148 10.76 8.44 -9.41
CA HIS A 148 11.08 9.87 -9.45
C HIS A 148 12.60 10.07 -9.41
N GLU A 149 13.08 11.23 -9.87
CA GLU A 149 14.50 11.57 -9.86
C GLU A 149 15.10 11.64 -8.46
N LYS A 150 14.31 12.12 -7.49
CA LYS A 150 14.75 12.40 -6.12
C LYS A 150 13.65 12.17 -5.11
N TYR A 151 14.08 11.79 -3.92
CA TYR A 151 13.23 11.53 -2.77
C TYR A 151 13.82 12.18 -1.53
N ARG A 152 12.94 12.68 -0.67
CA ARG A 152 13.26 13.05 0.70
C ARG A 152 12.70 11.98 1.62
N LEU A 153 13.60 11.33 2.37
CA LEU A 153 13.26 10.35 3.38
C LEU A 153 13.31 11.01 4.75
N ILE A 154 12.28 10.78 5.57
CA ILE A 154 12.18 11.33 6.93
C ILE A 154 11.83 10.21 7.90
N SER A 155 12.74 9.88 8.79
CA SER A 155 12.50 8.94 9.88
C SER A 155 11.74 9.64 11.00
N ILE A 156 10.62 9.04 11.38
CA ILE A 156 9.79 9.45 12.50
C ILE A 156 9.88 8.40 13.60
N GLN A 157 10.01 8.85 14.84
CA GLN A 157 9.87 8.01 16.04
C GLN A 157 8.89 8.68 16.99
N GLN A 158 7.78 8.00 17.28
CA GLN A 158 6.71 8.49 18.15
C GLN A 158 6.29 9.92 17.76
N ASP A 159 5.95 10.12 16.49
CA ASP A 159 5.60 11.40 15.87
C ASP A 159 6.72 12.44 15.74
N ASN A 160 7.92 12.19 16.25
CA ASN A 160 9.05 13.12 16.18
C ASN A 160 9.97 12.80 14.99
N VAL A 161 10.37 13.83 14.24
CA VAL A 161 11.42 13.74 13.23
C VAL A 161 12.76 13.49 13.91
N VAL A 162 13.40 12.36 13.60
CA VAL A 162 14.71 11.99 14.17
C VAL A 162 15.84 12.00 13.14
N LYS A 163 15.52 11.84 11.87
CA LYS A 163 16.50 11.84 10.78
C LYS A 163 15.81 12.22 9.48
N GLU A 164 16.55 12.91 8.63
CA GLU A 164 16.10 13.27 7.30
C GLU A 164 17.27 13.21 6.33
N LYS A 165 17.00 12.80 5.07
CA LYS A 165 17.98 12.85 3.99
C LYS A 165 17.29 12.99 2.62
N GLU A 166 17.87 13.80 1.74
CA GLU A 166 17.54 13.75 0.30
C GLU A 166 18.44 12.72 -0.39
N ILE A 167 17.83 11.89 -1.24
CA ILE A 167 18.50 10.84 -2.00
C ILE A 167 18.01 10.83 -3.45
N ASP A 168 18.83 10.30 -4.36
CA ASP A 168 18.45 10.10 -5.76
C ASP A 168 17.68 8.78 -5.97
N LYS A 169 17.25 8.52 -7.20
CA LYS A 169 16.50 7.30 -7.54
C LYS A 169 17.29 6.02 -7.26
N ASP A 170 18.61 6.02 -7.46
CA ASP A 170 19.42 4.80 -7.37
C ASP A 170 19.64 4.46 -5.88
N ASP A 171 19.86 5.47 -5.04
CA ASP A 171 19.85 5.33 -3.60
C ASP A 171 18.47 4.95 -3.06
N PHE A 172 17.38 5.46 -3.65
CA PHE A 172 16.02 5.08 -3.25
C PHE A 172 15.74 3.60 -3.52
N ILE A 173 16.15 3.07 -4.67
CA ILE A 173 16.03 1.63 -4.97
C ILE A 173 16.83 0.81 -3.96
N ARG A 174 18.08 1.21 -3.66
CA ARG A 174 18.90 0.55 -2.63
C ARG A 174 18.23 0.59 -1.26
N PHE A 175 17.62 1.71 -0.89
CA PHE A 175 16.85 1.88 0.33
C PHE A 175 15.68 0.89 0.40
N LYS A 176 14.86 0.78 -0.66
CA LYS A 176 13.73 -0.17 -0.67
C LYS A 176 14.18 -1.62 -0.53
N VAL A 177 15.29 -2.01 -1.17
CA VAL A 177 15.88 -3.34 -1.01
C VAL A 177 16.35 -3.58 0.44
N ARG A 178 17.05 -2.63 1.05
CA ARG A 178 17.46 -2.73 2.46
C ARG A 178 16.25 -2.82 3.40
N GLN A 179 15.24 -2.00 3.18
CA GLN A 179 14.00 -2.00 3.95
C GLN A 179 13.33 -3.37 3.89
N PHE A 180 13.30 -4.02 2.72
CA PHE A 180 12.75 -5.37 2.60
C PHE A 180 13.63 -6.44 3.28
N ILE A 181 14.96 -6.33 3.18
CA ILE A 181 15.88 -7.21 3.91
C ILE A 181 15.65 -7.11 5.43
N ASP A 182 15.36 -5.92 5.95
CA ASP A 182 15.03 -5.74 7.36
C ASP A 182 13.62 -6.26 7.69
N PHE A 183 12.65 -6.09 6.79
CA PHE A 183 11.32 -6.69 6.91
C PHE A 183 11.38 -8.21 7.04
N LYS A 184 12.23 -8.89 6.25
CA LYS A 184 12.43 -10.36 6.31
C LYS A 184 12.82 -10.86 7.71
N LYS A 185 13.37 -10.00 8.58
CA LYS A 185 13.78 -10.35 9.95
C LYS A 185 12.63 -10.26 10.96
N THR A 186 11.46 -9.75 10.57
CA THR A 186 10.32 -9.51 11.46
C THR A 186 9.41 -10.73 11.61
N GLU A 187 8.61 -10.77 12.68
CA GLU A 187 7.53 -11.76 12.84
C GLU A 187 6.38 -11.54 11.85
N GLU A 188 6.21 -10.30 11.39
CA GLU A 188 5.22 -9.95 10.35
C GLU A 188 5.55 -10.66 9.04
N TYR A 189 6.81 -10.63 8.59
CA TYR A 189 7.23 -11.38 7.40
C TYR A 189 6.95 -12.89 7.52
N LYS A 190 7.27 -13.50 8.67
CA LYS A 190 6.97 -14.93 8.90
C LYS A 190 5.46 -15.22 8.82
N THR A 191 4.66 -14.30 9.32
CA THR A 191 3.20 -14.38 9.26
C THR A 191 2.70 -14.27 7.81
N GLU A 192 3.24 -13.34 7.03
CA GLU A 192 2.89 -13.15 5.62
C GLU A 192 3.28 -14.35 4.76
N VAL A 193 4.47 -14.95 4.97
CA VAL A 193 4.87 -16.19 4.29
C VAL A 193 3.91 -17.34 4.61
N LYS A 194 3.51 -17.48 5.87
CA LYS A 194 2.54 -18.50 6.29
C LYS A 194 1.16 -18.27 5.66
N ASN A 195 0.70 -17.02 5.63
CA ASN A 195 -0.55 -16.63 4.99
C ASN A 195 -0.52 -16.93 3.49
N TYR A 196 0.60 -16.65 2.83
CA TYR A 196 0.80 -16.96 1.42
C TYR A 196 0.65 -18.46 1.13
N TYR A 197 1.34 -19.33 1.88
CA TYR A 197 1.21 -20.78 1.70
C TYR A 197 -0.20 -21.29 1.98
N ARG A 198 -0.88 -20.70 2.97
CA ARG A 198 -2.28 -21.04 3.27
C ARG A 198 -3.19 -20.67 2.10
N ASN A 199 -3.06 -19.46 1.56
CA ASN A 199 -3.85 -19.00 0.41
C ASN A 199 -3.58 -19.85 -0.83
N TRP A 200 -2.30 -20.12 -1.15
CA TRP A 200 -1.93 -21.03 -2.23
C TRP A 200 -2.56 -22.41 -2.09
N SER A 201 -2.59 -22.96 -0.87
CA SER A 201 -3.21 -24.26 -0.61
C SER A 201 -4.73 -24.22 -0.80
N MET A 202 -5.38 -23.14 -0.37
CA MET A 202 -6.82 -22.92 -0.57
C MET A 202 -7.16 -22.75 -2.05
N ASP A 203 -6.36 -21.98 -2.79
CA ASP A 203 -6.52 -21.77 -4.24
C ASP A 203 -6.38 -23.10 -4.99
N LYS A 204 -5.37 -23.91 -4.65
CA LYS A 204 -5.19 -25.27 -5.17
C LYS A 204 -6.43 -26.14 -4.98
N GLU A 205 -6.96 -26.20 -3.76
CA GLU A 205 -8.15 -27.00 -3.44
C GLU A 205 -9.38 -26.51 -4.21
N TRP A 206 -9.55 -25.19 -4.30
CA TRP A 206 -10.68 -24.58 -4.99
C TRP A 206 -10.60 -24.82 -6.51
N ASP A 207 -9.47 -24.51 -7.14
CA ASP A 207 -9.24 -24.68 -8.58
C ASP A 207 -9.36 -26.13 -9.02
N LEU A 208 -8.80 -27.07 -8.25
CA LEU A 208 -8.86 -28.51 -8.55
C LEU A 208 -10.18 -29.17 -8.12
N SER A 209 -11.09 -28.43 -7.49
CA SER A 209 -12.37 -28.96 -7.06
C SER A 209 -13.20 -29.48 -8.25
N ARG A 210 -14.05 -30.48 -8.00
CA ARG A 210 -14.97 -31.01 -9.02
C ARG A 210 -15.86 -29.92 -9.60
N LYS A 211 -16.23 -28.91 -8.80
CA LYS A 211 -17.09 -27.80 -9.23
C LYS A 211 -16.42 -26.98 -10.35
N ASN A 212 -15.13 -26.68 -10.20
CA ASN A 212 -14.38 -25.85 -11.14
C ASN A 212 -13.85 -26.67 -12.33
N THR A 213 -13.52 -27.94 -12.12
CA THR A 213 -12.99 -28.82 -13.17
C THR A 213 -14.05 -29.51 -14.04
N ARG A 214 -15.35 -29.48 -13.67
CA ARG A 214 -16.42 -30.25 -14.37
C ARG A 214 -16.58 -29.97 -15.86
N ARG A 215 -16.19 -28.78 -16.33
CA ARG A 215 -16.27 -28.37 -17.75
C ARG A 215 -14.93 -28.39 -18.46
N MET A 216 -13.85 -28.72 -17.76
CA MET A 216 -12.51 -28.78 -18.32
C MET A 216 -12.28 -30.14 -18.99
N SER A 217 -11.52 -30.12 -20.08
CA SER A 217 -10.98 -31.33 -20.68
C SER A 217 -9.94 -31.99 -19.77
N LYS A 218 -9.67 -33.28 -20.01
CA LYS A 218 -8.62 -34.01 -19.29
C LYS A 218 -7.24 -33.33 -19.40
N LYS A 219 -6.93 -32.75 -20.57
CA LYS A 219 -5.65 -32.07 -20.81
C LYS A 219 -5.53 -30.81 -19.95
N GLU A 220 -6.58 -30.01 -19.87
CA GLU A 220 -6.60 -28.79 -19.04
C GLU A 220 -6.49 -29.12 -17.55
N ILE A 221 -7.13 -30.20 -17.09
CA ILE A 221 -7.02 -30.64 -15.69
C ILE A 221 -5.59 -31.10 -15.37
N ILE A 222 -4.91 -31.79 -16.30
CA ILE A 222 -3.51 -32.21 -16.12
C ILE A 222 -2.59 -30.98 -16.03
N GLU A 223 -2.77 -30.01 -16.90
CA GLU A 223 -1.97 -28.78 -16.89
C GLU A 223 -2.19 -27.98 -15.59
N LEU A 224 -3.44 -27.86 -15.15
CA LEU A 224 -3.77 -27.19 -13.89
C LEU A 224 -3.14 -27.90 -12.68
N LYS A 225 -3.17 -29.24 -12.65
CA LYS A 225 -2.49 -30.01 -11.60
C LYS A 225 -0.98 -29.77 -11.60
N LYS A 226 -0.37 -29.65 -12.77
CA LYS A 226 1.05 -29.37 -12.94
C LYS A 226 1.44 -28.00 -12.37
N GLN A 227 0.59 -26.98 -12.53
CA GLN A 227 0.80 -25.65 -11.92
C GLN A 227 0.87 -25.71 -10.39
N TYR A 228 0.17 -26.66 -9.78
CA TYR A 228 0.11 -26.88 -8.33
C TYR A 228 0.98 -28.05 -7.82
N GLU A 229 1.83 -28.60 -8.68
CA GLU A 229 2.67 -29.75 -8.35
C GLU A 229 3.72 -29.40 -7.29
N CYS A 230 4.32 -28.21 -7.44
CA CYS A 230 5.27 -27.66 -6.47
C CYS A 230 4.69 -26.38 -5.85
N PRO A 231 4.78 -26.21 -4.52
CA PRO A 231 4.49 -24.92 -3.91
C PRO A 231 5.52 -23.86 -4.35
N PRO A 232 5.16 -22.57 -4.33
CA PRO A 232 6.10 -21.49 -4.62
C PRO A 232 7.30 -21.54 -3.67
N ASN A 233 8.49 -21.31 -4.23
CA ASN A 233 9.72 -21.24 -3.46
C ASN A 233 9.85 -19.88 -2.74
N GLU A 234 10.81 -19.77 -1.82
CA GLU A 234 11.03 -18.55 -1.04
C GLU A 234 11.29 -17.34 -1.95
N ASP A 235 12.12 -17.46 -3.00
CA ASP A 235 12.41 -16.36 -3.92
C ASP A 235 11.14 -15.80 -4.59
N TYR A 236 10.20 -16.67 -4.97
CA TYR A 236 8.93 -16.24 -5.55
C TYR A 236 8.10 -15.46 -4.53
N ILE A 237 8.01 -15.97 -3.30
CA ILE A 237 7.27 -15.34 -2.22
C ILE A 237 7.90 -14.01 -1.84
N ASP A 238 9.23 -13.94 -1.77
CA ASP A 238 9.97 -12.71 -1.52
C ASP A 238 9.70 -11.65 -2.58
N ASN A 239 9.76 -12.02 -3.86
CA ASN A 239 9.45 -11.08 -4.94
C ASN A 239 8.00 -10.58 -4.87
N TYR A 240 7.07 -11.47 -4.51
CA TYR A 240 5.67 -11.07 -4.29
C TYR A 240 5.55 -10.09 -3.12
N LEU A 241 6.08 -10.45 -1.95
CA LEU A 241 6.02 -9.63 -0.74
C LEU A 241 6.78 -8.30 -0.89
N PHE A 242 7.88 -8.28 -1.63
CA PHE A 242 8.61 -7.04 -1.94
C PHE A 242 7.71 -6.01 -2.64
N VAL A 243 6.78 -6.47 -3.47
CA VAL A 243 5.86 -5.62 -4.23
C VAL A 243 4.62 -5.26 -3.43
N VAL A 244 4.06 -6.20 -2.66
CA VAL A 244 2.73 -6.03 -2.04
C VAL A 244 2.74 -5.66 -0.56
N SER A 245 3.82 -5.95 0.17
CA SER A 245 3.87 -5.71 1.61
C SER A 245 3.96 -4.21 1.92
N ASN A 246 3.27 -3.80 2.98
CA ASN A 246 3.41 -2.46 3.50
C ASN A 246 4.71 -2.36 4.33
N LEU A 247 5.72 -1.70 3.78
CA LEU A 247 7.02 -1.54 4.43
C LEU A 247 7.16 -0.20 5.16
N ASP A 248 6.10 0.59 5.25
CA ASP A 248 6.12 1.99 5.75
C ASP A 248 6.62 2.12 7.20
N PHE A 249 6.43 1.06 7.99
CA PHE A 249 6.79 0.99 9.41
C PHE A 249 8.13 0.32 9.65
N ILE A 250 8.80 -0.17 8.60
CA ILE A 250 10.10 -0.82 8.70
C ILE A 250 11.19 0.25 8.68
N MET A 251 11.78 0.45 9.85
CA MET A 251 12.93 1.33 10.05
C MET A 251 14.20 0.66 9.51
N THR A 252 14.92 1.38 8.66
CA THR A 252 16.20 0.94 8.08
C THR A 252 17.10 2.14 7.87
N ASP A 253 18.40 1.90 7.67
CA ASP A 253 19.38 2.94 7.43
C ASP A 253 19.43 3.39 5.96
N TYR A 254 19.60 4.71 5.77
CA TYR A 254 19.72 5.40 4.49
C TYR A 254 20.61 6.64 4.57
#